data_AF-A0A955MF22-F1
#
_entry.id   AF-A0A955MF22-F1
#
_cell.length_a   1.000
_cell.length_b   1.000
_cell.length_c   1.000
_cell.angle_alpha   90.00
_cell.angle_beta   90.00
_cell.angle_gamma   90.00
#
_symmetry.space_group_name_H-M   'P 1'
#
loop_
_entity.id
_entity.type
_entity.pdbx_description
1 polymer ?
#
loop_
_entity_poly.entity_id
_entity_poly.type
_entity_poly.pdbx_seq_one_letter_code
_entity_poly.pdbx_strand_id
1 'polypeptide(L)'
;MKKILMLSLLILFVAIPAKAFLYEVEVLSQEEVIKLSNAELLDLYTQASIERRASEAFHHGAGFQPRDYRQYRELLGFIVRLRQEIDYRHLETTAVDVELGMSARAADYLIK
;
A
#
# COMPACT_ATOMS: atom_id res chain seq x y z
N MET A 1 -39.43 -13.36 -23.79
CA MET A 1 -38.87 -12.00 -23.68
C MET A 1 -38.53 -11.60 -22.24
N LYS A 2 -39.45 -11.69 -21.26
CA LYS A 2 -39.16 -11.36 -19.83
C LYS A 2 -37.97 -12.11 -19.20
N LYS A 3 -37.79 -13.39 -19.54
CA LYS A 3 -36.68 -14.23 -19.02
C LYS A 3 -35.30 -13.77 -19.49
N ILE A 4 -35.20 -13.25 -20.72
CA ILE A 4 -33.95 -12.74 -21.29
C ILE A 4 -33.59 -11.41 -20.61
N LEU A 5 -34.58 -10.54 -20.38
CA LEU A 5 -34.41 -9.27 -19.68
C LEU A 5 -33.90 -9.46 -18.23
N MET A 6 -34.41 -10.49 -17.55
CA MET A 6 -34.01 -10.83 -16.19
C MET A 6 -32.59 -11.42 -16.12
N LEU A 7 -32.17 -12.17 -17.14
CA LEU A 7 -30.81 -12.71 -17.23
C LEU A 7 -29.77 -11.62 -17.50
N SER A 8 -30.09 -10.63 -18.35
CA SER A 8 -29.22 -9.48 -18.61
C SER A 8 -29.04 -8.57 -17.39
N LEU A 9 -30.06 -8.46 -16.53
CA LEU A 9 -29.96 -7.68 -15.29
C LEU A 9 -29.05 -8.36 -14.25
N LEU A 10 -29.05 -9.68 -14.20
CA LEU A 10 -28.21 -10.46 -13.29
C LEU A 10 -26.70 -10.35 -13.65
N ILE A 11 -26.37 -10.32 -14.94
CA ILE A 11 -24.98 -10.20 -15.42
C ILE A 11 -24.40 -8.82 -15.07
N LEU A 12 -25.23 -7.78 -15.02
CA LEU A 12 -24.79 -6.42 -14.69
C LEU A 12 -24.34 -6.28 -13.22
N PHE A 13 -24.87 -7.10 -12.31
CA PHE A 13 -24.47 -7.11 -10.90
C PHE A 13 -23.12 -7.79 -10.63
N VAL A 14 -22.63 -8.63 -11.55
CA VAL A 14 -21.38 -9.38 -11.39
C VAL A 14 -20.17 -8.61 -11.93
N ALA A 15 -20.38 -7.49 -12.64
CA ALA A 15 -19.32 -6.65 -13.19
C ALA A 15 -18.71 -5.69 -12.16
N ILE A 16 -18.51 -6.13 -10.90
CA ILE A 16 -17.67 -5.40 -9.97
C ILE A 16 -16.24 -5.51 -10.51
N PRO A 17 -15.57 -4.40 -10.88
CA PRO A 17 -14.20 -4.49 -11.33
C PRO A 17 -13.35 -4.99 -10.18
N ALA A 18 -12.91 -6.25 -10.25
CA ALA A 18 -11.84 -6.75 -9.41
C ALA A 18 -10.62 -5.88 -9.73
N LYS A 19 -10.31 -4.93 -8.85
CA LYS A 19 -9.07 -4.18 -8.96
C LYS A 19 -7.95 -5.18 -8.68
N ALA A 20 -7.36 -5.72 -9.74
CA ALA A 20 -6.13 -6.48 -9.66
C ALA A 20 -5.01 -5.52 -9.23
N PHE A 21 -4.86 -5.40 -7.92
CA PHE A 21 -3.70 -4.77 -7.29
C PHE A 21 -2.49 -5.66 -7.56
N LEU A 22 -1.37 -5.05 -7.94
CA LEU A 22 -0.13 -5.79 -8.18
C LEU A 22 0.55 -6.24 -6.87
N TYR A 23 0.19 -5.61 -5.75
CA TYR A 23 0.71 -5.93 -4.42
C TYR A 23 -0.31 -6.75 -3.64
N GLU A 24 0.18 -7.68 -2.83
CA GLU A 24 -0.68 -8.53 -1.98
C GLU A 24 -1.23 -7.79 -0.76
N VAL A 25 -0.64 -6.63 -0.42
CA VAL A 25 -1.06 -5.81 0.72
C VAL A 25 -2.24 -4.92 0.35
N GLU A 26 -3.31 -5.01 1.13
CA GLU A 26 -4.48 -4.15 1.01
C GLU A 26 -4.16 -2.72 1.44
N VAL A 27 -4.36 -1.76 0.52
CA VAL A 27 -4.10 -0.33 0.79
C VAL A 27 -5.31 0.28 1.50
N LEU A 28 -5.18 0.46 2.81
CA LEU A 28 -6.22 1.05 3.65
C LEU A 28 -6.23 2.58 3.60
N SER A 29 -7.42 3.15 3.81
CA SER A 29 -7.64 4.58 4.06
C SER A 29 -7.17 4.97 5.46
N GLN A 30 -7.02 6.28 5.72
CA GLN A 30 -6.63 6.77 7.05
C GLN A 30 -7.62 6.33 8.14
N GLU A 31 -8.92 6.37 7.85
CA GLU A 31 -9.97 6.00 8.80
C GLU A 31 -9.92 4.51 9.18
N GLU A 32 -9.48 3.67 8.24
CA GLU A 32 -9.28 2.23 8.47
C GLU A 32 -7.99 1.97 9.23
N VAL A 33 -6.91 2.69 8.93
CA VAL A 33 -5.62 2.61 9.65
C VAL A 33 -5.80 2.94 11.14
N ILE A 34 -6.57 3.97 11.48
CA ILE A 34 -6.83 4.37 12.88
C ILE A 34 -7.56 3.26 13.66
N LYS A 35 -8.34 2.42 12.98
CA LYS A 35 -9.11 1.33 13.63
C LYS A 35 -8.27 0.09 13.92
N LEU A 36 -7.08 -0.03 13.34
CA LEU A 36 -6.19 -1.17 13.58
C LEU A 36 -5.74 -1.20 15.04
N SER A 37 -5.62 -2.41 15.59
CA SER A 37 -4.88 -2.61 16.84
C SER A 37 -3.39 -2.36 16.63
N ASN A 38 -2.65 -2.15 17.72
CA ASN A 38 -1.20 -1.89 17.64
C ASN A 38 -0.46 -3.06 16.97
N ALA A 39 -0.87 -4.31 17.21
CA ALA A 39 -0.26 -5.48 16.60
C ALA A 39 -0.53 -5.53 15.09
N GLU A 40 -1.78 -5.32 14.67
CA GLU A 40 -2.16 -5.28 13.25
C GLU A 40 -1.46 -4.14 12.51
N LEU A 41 -1.35 -2.97 13.14
CA LEU A 41 -0.68 -1.81 12.57
C LEU A 41 0.80 -2.08 12.29
N LEU A 42 1.52 -2.68 13.25
CA LEU A 42 2.94 -3.02 13.10
C LEU A 42 3.17 -4.15 12.09
N ASP A 43 2.31 -5.17 12.09
CA ASP A 43 2.38 -6.27 11.12
C ASP A 43 2.13 -5.77 9.70
N LEU A 44 1.05 -5.00 9.50
CA LEU A 44 0.70 -4.43 8.20
C LEU A 44 1.76 -3.45 7.69
N TYR A 45 2.36 -2.66 8.58
CA TYR A 45 3.50 -1.82 8.25
C TYR A 45 4.71 -2.62 7.77
N THR A 46 5.01 -3.73 8.45
CA THR A 46 6.09 -4.63 8.08
C THR A 46 5.85 -5.24 6.70
N GLN A 47 4.65 -5.75 6.45
CA GLN A 47 4.27 -6.34 5.16
C GLN A 47 4.33 -5.32 4.02
N ALA A 48 3.76 -4.12 4.21
CA ALA A 48 3.82 -3.06 3.22
C ALA A 48 5.28 -2.64 2.90
N SER A 49 6.14 -2.63 3.91
CA SER A 49 7.57 -2.33 3.75
C SER A 49 8.32 -3.41 2.96
N ILE A 50 7.97 -4.68 3.16
CA ILE A 50 8.49 -5.80 2.37
C ILE A 50 8.06 -5.67 0.91
N GLU A 51 6.77 -5.42 0.65
CA GLU A 51 6.25 -5.22 -0.71
C GLU A 51 6.94 -4.07 -1.44
N ARG A 52 7.20 -2.96 -0.74
CA ARG A 52 7.94 -1.84 -1.31
C ARG A 52 9.33 -2.27 -1.78
N ARG A 53 10.06 -3.02 -0.95
CA ARG A 53 11.41 -3.48 -1.28
C ARG A 53 11.40 -4.48 -2.43
N ALA A 54 10.41 -5.38 -2.46
CA ALA A 54 10.20 -6.30 -3.57
C ALA A 54 9.94 -5.52 -4.86
N SER A 55 9.03 -4.54 -4.83
CA SER A 55 8.74 -3.65 -5.95
C SER A 55 9.99 -2.92 -6.47
N GLU A 56 10.76 -2.30 -5.57
CA GLU A 56 12.01 -1.62 -5.94
C GLU A 56 12.98 -2.59 -6.62
N ALA A 57 13.15 -3.81 -6.09
CA ALA A 57 14.03 -4.82 -6.68
C ALA A 57 13.56 -5.29 -8.06
N PHE A 58 12.25 -5.51 -8.25
CA PHE A 58 11.70 -5.92 -9.55
C PHE A 58 11.81 -4.83 -10.61
N HIS A 59 11.57 -3.58 -10.24
CA HIS A 59 11.54 -2.46 -11.19
C HIS A 59 12.90 -1.82 -11.43
N HIS A 60 13.92 -2.07 -10.58
CA HIS A 60 15.29 -1.59 -10.81
C HIS A 60 15.86 -2.09 -12.16
N GLY A 61 15.53 -3.32 -12.56
CA GLY A 61 16.03 -3.92 -13.81
C GLY A 61 15.18 -3.65 -15.05
N ALA A 62 13.87 -3.41 -14.88
CA ALA A 62 12.90 -3.35 -15.98
C ALA A 62 12.29 -1.95 -16.22
N GLY A 63 12.46 -1.02 -15.27
CA GLY A 63 11.73 0.25 -15.25
C GLY A 63 10.28 0.10 -14.78
N PHE A 64 9.65 1.22 -14.42
CA PHE A 64 8.23 1.26 -14.07
C PHE A 64 7.38 1.60 -15.31
N GLN A 65 6.33 0.81 -15.56
CA GLN A 65 5.27 1.28 -16.44
C GLN A 65 4.39 2.32 -15.71
N PRO A 66 3.64 3.19 -16.42
CA PRO A 66 2.80 4.20 -15.78
C PRO A 66 1.77 3.65 -14.78
N ARG A 67 1.24 2.44 -15.03
CA ARG A 67 0.33 1.74 -14.11
C ARG A 67 1.05 1.35 -12.82
N ASP A 68 2.20 0.70 -12.95
CA ASP A 68 3.03 0.22 -11.85
C ASP A 68 3.50 1.39 -10.98
N TYR A 69 3.86 2.52 -11.60
CA TYR A 69 4.22 3.75 -10.89
C TYR A 69 3.06 4.32 -10.06
N ARG A 70 1.83 4.29 -10.59
CA ARG A 70 0.66 4.76 -9.83
C ARG A 70 0.45 3.90 -8.59
N GLN A 71 0.46 2.58 -8.76
CA GLN A 71 0.28 1.65 -7.65
C GLN A 71 1.44 1.76 -6.65
N TYR A 72 2.67 1.93 -7.13
CA TYR A 72 3.84 2.16 -6.28
C TYR A 72 3.68 3.42 -5.42
N ARG A 73 3.18 4.52 -5.99
CA ARG A 73 2.85 5.73 -5.22
C ARG A 73 1.75 5.51 -4.20
N GLU A 74 0.73 4.71 -4.53
CA GLU A 74 -0.34 4.36 -3.59
C GLU A 74 0.22 3.55 -2.40
N LEU A 75 1.11 2.59 -2.65
CA LEU A 75 1.83 1.84 -1.63
C LEU A 75 2.70 2.74 -0.75
N LEU A 76 3.46 3.67 -1.33
CA LEU A 76 4.25 4.64 -0.56
C LEU A 76 3.38 5.51 0.33
N GLY A 77 2.27 6.04 -0.21
CA GLY A 77 1.33 6.84 0.56
C GLY A 77 0.69 6.04 1.71
N PHE A 78 0.46 4.74 1.49
CA PHE A 78 -0.04 3.85 2.52
C PHE A 78 0.97 3.63 3.66
N ILE A 79 2.23 3.34 3.33
CA ILE A 79 3.31 3.20 4.31
C ILE A 79 3.46 4.47 5.16
N VAL A 80 3.35 5.65 4.54
CA VAL A 80 3.39 6.93 5.28
C VAL A 80 2.24 7.04 6.29
N ARG A 81 1.01 6.68 5.90
CA ARG A 81 -0.15 6.71 6.82
C ARG A 81 0.04 5.76 8.01
N LEU A 82 0.50 4.54 7.75
CA LEU A 82 0.82 3.57 8.80
C LEU A 82 1.91 4.11 9.74
N ARG A 83 2.99 4.68 9.19
CA ARG A 83 4.08 5.27 9.97
C ARG A 83 3.61 6.42 10.85
N GLN A 84 2.78 7.33 10.31
CA GLN A 84 2.21 8.44 11.06
C GLN A 84 1.40 7.95 12.26
N GLU A 85 0.58 6.91 12.08
CA GLU A 85 -0.22 6.34 13.16
C GLU A 85 0.65 5.64 14.21
N ILE A 86 1.70 4.92 13.78
CA ILE A 86 2.69 4.30 14.67
C ILE A 86 3.40 5.36 15.52
N ASP A 87 3.87 6.44 14.88
CA ASP A 87 4.56 7.54 15.56
C ASP A 87 3.61 8.26 16.53
N TYR A 88 2.34 8.47 16.12
CA TYR A 88 1.29 9.04 16.97
C TYR A 88 1.01 8.19 18.23
N ARG A 89 1.06 6.86 18.09
CA ARG A 89 0.86 5.90 19.19
C ARG A 89 2.13 5.60 19.98
N HIS A 90 3.27 6.19 19.60
CA HIS A 90 4.58 5.92 20.20
C HIS A 90 4.95 4.43 20.23
N LEU A 91 4.60 3.68 19.18
CA LEU A 91 4.92 2.27 19.08
C LEU A 91 6.37 2.08 18.65
N GLU A 92 7.07 1.15 19.28
CA GLU A 92 8.37 0.71 18.80
C GLU A 92 8.20 -0.12 17.52
N THR A 93 9.05 0.13 16.54
CA THR A 93 9.02 -0.56 15.27
C THR A 93 10.24 -1.44 15.08
N THR A 94 10.11 -2.44 14.21
CA THR A 94 11.18 -3.39 13.91
C THR A 94 12.23 -2.78 12.97
N ALA A 95 13.43 -3.40 12.92
CA ALA A 95 14.62 -2.86 12.25
C ALA A 95 14.47 -2.54 10.74
N VAL A 96 13.40 -2.98 10.08
CA VAL A 96 13.05 -2.56 8.70
C VAL A 96 12.97 -1.02 8.59
N ASP A 97 12.67 -0.33 9.69
CA ASP A 97 12.65 1.13 9.80
C ASP A 97 13.99 1.84 9.80
N VAL A 98 15.09 1.16 10.18
CA VAL A 98 16.38 1.84 10.34
C VAL A 98 16.89 2.35 8.99
N GLU A 99 16.66 1.61 7.90
CA GLU A 99 17.00 2.07 6.54
C GLU A 99 16.07 3.18 6.03
N LEU A 100 14.79 3.17 6.41
CA LEU A 100 13.78 4.16 6.02
C LEU A 100 13.98 5.53 6.70
N GLY A 101 14.28 5.54 7.99
CA GLY A 101 14.65 6.75 8.72
C GLY A 101 16.01 7.31 8.27
N MET A 102 16.92 6.45 7.81
CA MET A 102 18.19 6.86 7.23
C MET A 102 18.04 7.44 5.82
N SER A 103 17.15 6.93 4.97
CA SER A 103 16.93 7.50 3.63
C SER A 103 16.26 8.88 3.68
N ALA A 104 15.32 9.09 4.61
CA ALA A 104 14.69 10.39 4.83
C ALA A 104 15.70 11.43 5.38
N ARG A 105 16.54 11.03 6.35
CA ARG A 105 17.63 11.90 6.83
C ARG A 105 18.69 12.15 5.77
N ALA A 106 19.03 11.17 4.93
CA ALA A 106 19.99 11.35 3.83
C ALA A 106 19.49 12.36 2.78
N ALA A 107 18.17 12.44 2.54
CA ALA A 107 17.59 13.45 1.65
C ALA A 107 17.76 14.89 2.21
N ASP A 108 17.64 15.08 3.52
CA ASP A 108 17.90 16.37 4.18
C ASP A 108 19.37 16.82 4.09
N TYR A 109 20.32 15.89 3.92
CA TYR A 109 21.74 16.20 3.71
C TYR A 109 22.07 16.61 2.26
N LEU A 110 21.17 16.42 1.31
CA LEU A 110 21.37 16.79 -0.10
C LEU A 110 20.77 18.16 -0.47
N ILE A 111 20.11 18.84 0.47
CA ILE A 111 19.53 20.18 0.30
C ILE A 111 20.32 21.23 1.10
N LYS A 112 21.64 21.04 1.26
CA LYS A 112 22.55 22.05 1.80
C LYS A 112 23.59 22.48 0.78
#